data_AF-A0A2D4RT16-F1
#
_entry.id   AF-A0A2D4RT16-F1
#
_cell.length_a   1.000
_cell.length_b   1.000
_cell.length_c   1.000
_cell.angle_alpha   90.00
_cell.angle_beta   90.00
_cell.angle_gamma   90.00
#
_symmetry.space_group_name_H-M   'P 1'
#
loop_
_entity.id
_entity.type
_entity.pdbx_description
1 polymer ?
#
loop_
_entity_poly.entity_id
_entity_poly.type
_entity_poly.pdbx_seq_one_letter_code
_entity_poly.pdbx_strand_id
1 'polypeptide(L)' 'MTNKVLMKTISVRDTNRHFPGVLREVTAGEVITVLSRSTPVATIAPAQTSDLQRDAARVAASLHDYRSR' A
#
# COMPACT_ATOMS: atom_id res chain seq x y z
N MET A 1 -15.33 -3.38 -18.80
CA MET A 1 -15.12 -4.39 -17.76
C MET A 1 -14.70 -3.68 -16.49
N THR A 2 -15.61 -3.53 -15.54
CA THR A 2 -15.40 -2.75 -14.30
C THR A 2 -14.47 -3.53 -13.39
N ASN A 3 -13.24 -3.04 -13.18
CA ASN A 3 -12.32 -3.63 -12.22
C ASN A 3 -12.86 -3.30 -10.82
N LYS A 4 -13.63 -4.22 -10.24
CA LYS A 4 -14.30 -4.01 -8.96
C LYS A 4 -13.25 -4.17 -7.87
N VAL A 5 -12.79 -3.06 -7.33
CA VAL A 5 -11.98 -3.05 -6.11
C VAL A 5 -12.84 -3.58 -4.98
N LEU A 6 -12.48 -4.73 -4.44
CA LEU A 6 -13.09 -5.28 -3.24
C LEU A 6 -12.37 -4.66 -2.03
N MET A 7 -13.15 -4.28 -1.03
CA MET A 7 -12.66 -3.66 0.20
C MET A 7 -12.78 -4.65 1.35
N LYS A 8 -11.67 -4.88 2.05
CA LYS A 8 -11.58 -5.80 3.18
C LYS A 8 -10.97 -5.10 4.39
N THR A 9 -11.39 -5.50 5.58
CA THR A 9 -10.91 -4.95 6.84
C THR A 9 -10.26 -6.05 7.67
N ILE A 10 -9.07 -5.80 8.20
CA ILE A 10 -8.29 -6.79 8.96
C ILE A 10 -7.60 -6.14 10.16
N SER A 11 -7.37 -6.89 11.24
CA SER A 11 -6.65 -6.37 12.40
C SER A 11 -5.14 -6.23 12.12
N VAL A 12 -4.45 -5.33 12.83
CA VAL A 12 -2.98 -5.24 12.81
C VAL A 12 -2.34 -6.59 13.15
N ARG A 13 -2.91 -7.32 14.12
CA ARG A 13 -2.35 -8.60 14.59
C ARG A 13 -2.43 -9.67 13.51
N ASP A 14 -3.54 -9.75 12.80
CA ASP A 14 -3.73 -10.70 11.69
C ASP A 14 -2.92 -10.31 10.46
N THR A 15 -2.83 -9.01 10.18
CA THR A 15 -1.98 -8.47 9.11
C THR A 15 -0.54 -8.89 9.30
N ASN A 16 0.03 -8.71 10.49
CA ASN A 16 1.44 -9.04 10.75
C ASN A 16 1.70 -10.56 10.71
N ARG A 17 0.72 -11.39 11.11
CA ARG A 17 0.85 -12.85 11.08
C ARG A 17 0.73 -13.44 9.67
N HIS A 18 -0.11 -12.84 8.83
CA HIS A 18 -0.43 -13.36 7.50
C HIS A 18 -0.03 -12.40 6.38
N PHE A 19 0.98 -11.57 6.64
CA PHE A 19 1.39 -10.48 5.74
C PHE A 19 1.66 -10.94 4.30
N PRO A 20 2.35 -12.07 4.04
CA PRO A 20 2.54 -12.54 2.67
C PRO A 20 1.23 -12.91 1.96
N GLY A 21 0.24 -13.43 2.68
CA GLY A 21 -1.09 -13.71 2.14
C GLY A 21 -1.86 -12.43 1.82
N VAL A 22 -1.80 -11.44 2.72
CA VAL A 22 -2.37 -10.11 2.53
C VAL A 22 -1.83 -9.45 1.25
N LEU A 23 -0.53 -9.54 0.98
CA LEU A 23 0.05 -9.00 -0.26
C LEU A 23 -0.44 -9.72 -1.53
N ARG A 24 -0.71 -11.02 -1.47
CA ARG A 24 -1.28 -11.77 -2.61
C ARG A 24 -2.70 -11.29 -2.92
N GLU A 25 -3.52 -11.11 -1.89
CA GLU A 25 -4.88 -10.56 -2.03
C GLU A 25 -4.84 -9.15 -2.63
N VAL A 26 -3.97 -8.28 -2.11
CA VAL A 26 -3.80 -6.92 -2.64
C VAL A 26 -3.32 -6.94 -4.09
N THR A 27 -2.43 -7.85 -4.47
CA THR A 27 -1.96 -7.98 -5.85
C THR A 27 -3.10 -8.42 -6.79
N ALA A 28 -4.08 -9.17 -6.29
CA ALA A 28 -5.27 -9.57 -7.04
C ALA A 28 -6.30 -8.42 -7.23
N GLY A 29 -6.07 -7.26 -6.60
CA GLY A 29 -6.93 -6.08 -6.74
C GLY A 29 -7.70 -5.69 -5.47
N GLU A 30 -7.50 -6.40 -4.35
CA GLU A 30 -8.12 -6.05 -3.07
C GLU A 30 -7.49 -4.80 -2.47
N VAL A 31 -8.32 -3.97 -1.82
CA VAL A 31 -7.88 -2.88 -0.97
C VAL A 31 -8.20 -3.24 0.47
N ILE A 32 -7.16 -3.30 1.30
CA ILE A 32 -7.25 -3.80 2.67
C ILE A 32 -7.02 -2.68 3.66
N THR A 33 -8.01 -2.39 4.50
CA THR A 33 -7.88 -1.48 5.63
C THR A 33 -7.45 -2.23 6.88
N VAL A 34 -6.37 -1.77 7.50
CA VAL A 34 -5.82 -2.33 8.73
C VAL A 34 -6.36 -1.56 9.92
N LEU A 35 -6.96 -2.27 10.88
CA LEU A 35 -7.47 -1.71 12.13
C LEU A 35 -6.60 -2.05 13.33
N SER A 36 -6.35 -1.07 14.18
CA SER A 36 -5.81 -1.24 15.54
C SER A 36 -6.93 -0.94 16.54
N ARG A 37 -7.33 -1.93 17.34
CA ARG A 37 -8.42 -1.78 18.34
C ARG A 37 -9.67 -1.08 17.76
N SER A 38 -10.08 -1.49 16.56
CA SER A 38 -11.20 -0.91 15.79
C SER A 38 -10.96 0.44 15.12
N THR A 39 -9.79 1.04 15.30
CA THR A 39 -9.41 2.29 14.62
C THR A 39 -8.63 2.01 13.33
N PRO A 40 -9.01 2.57 12.17
CA PRO A 40 -8.21 2.48 10.95
C PRO A 40 -6.85 3.13 11.13
N VAL A 41 -5.79 2.39 10.81
CA VAL A 41 -4.40 2.86 10.96
C VAL A 41 -3.60 2.82 9.68
N ALA A 42 -4.01 2.00 8.71
CA ALA A 42 -3.35 1.93 7.40
C ALA A 42 -4.29 1.35 6.34
N THR A 43 -3.95 1.61 5.08
CA THR A 43 -4.57 0.98 3.91
C THR A 43 -3.47 0.38 3.04
N ILE A 44 -3.66 -0.86 2.62
CA ILE A 44 -2.78 -1.56 1.68
C ILE A 44 -3.57 -1.74 0.39
N ALA A 45 -3.04 -1.22 -0.71
CA ALA A 45 -3.69 -1.20 -2.02
C ALA A 45 -2.72 -1.66 -3.12
N PRO A 46 -3.23 -2.16 -4.26
CA PRO A 46 -2.38 -2.54 -5.38
C PRO A 46 -1.57 -1.33 -5.83
N ALA A 47 -0.26 -1.48 -6.00
CA ALA A 47 0.58 -0.41 -6.51
C ALA A 47 0.16 -0.07 -7.94
N GLN A 48 -0.30 1.15 -8.19
CA GLN A 48 -0.53 1.60 -9.55
C GLN A 48 0.82 2.03 -10.15
N THR A 49 1.09 1.64 -11.39
CA THR A 49 2.36 1.92 -12.07
C THR A 49 2.70 3.42 -12.10
N SER A 50 1.68 4.29 -12.10
CA SER A 50 1.80 5.75 -12.03
C SER A 50 2.20 6.27 -10.64
N ASP A 51 1.81 5.60 -9.56
CA ASP A 51 2.21 5.94 -8.19
C ASP A 51 3.69 5.61 -7.95
N LEU A 52 4.14 4.45 -8.44
CA LEU A 52 5.55 4.05 -8.35
C LEU A 52 6.46 5.03 -9.09
N GLN A 53 6.03 5.55 -10.24
CA GLN A 53 6.76 6.57 -10.99
C GLN A 53 6.82 7.92 -10.25
N ARG A 54 5.74 8.33 -9.59
CA ARG A 54 5.72 9.56 -8.78
C ARG A 54 6.62 9.47 -7.57
N ASP A 55 6.61 8.35 -6.87
CA ASP A 55 7.46 8.15 -5.70
C ASP A 55 8.94 8.05 -6.10
N ALA A 56 9.26 7.37 -7.20
CA ALA A 56 10.61 7.36 -7.76
C ALA A 56 11.10 8.77 -8.14
N ALA A 57 10.24 9.59 -8.76
CA ALA A 57 10.57 10.96 -9.12
C ALA A 57 10.83 11.84 -7.88
N ARG A 58 10.05 11.66 -6.81
CA ARG A 58 10.26 12.36 -5.53
C ARG A 58 11.59 11.98 -4.88
N VAL A 59 11.91 10.69 -4.85
CA VAL A 59 13.19 10.19 -4.31
C VAL A 59 14.36 10.74 -5.12
N ALA A 60 14.26 10.74 -6.45
CA ALA A 60 15.29 11.29 -7.33
C ALA A 60 15.51 12.80 -7.12
N ALA A 61 14.43 13.57 -6.97
CA ALA A 61 14.50 15.00 -6.68
C ALA A 61 15.16 15.28 -5.32
N SER A 62 14.81 14.53 -4.28
CA SER A 62 15.42 14.67 -2.95
C SER A 62 16.90 14.28 -2.93
N LEU A 63 17.28 13.25 -3.69
CA LEU A 63 18.68 12.84 -3.84
C LEU A 63 19.52 13.86 -4.60
N HIS A 64 18.95 14.51 -5.61
CA HIS A 64 19.60 15.59 -6.33
C HIS A 64 19.89 16.77 -5.39
N ASP A 65 18.91 17.20 -4.58
CA ASP A 65 19.09 18.30 -3.62
C ASP A 65 20.17 18.00 -2.56
N TYR A 66 20.22 16.75 -2.06
CA TYR A 66 21.25 16.33 -1.09
C TYR A 66 22.68 16.33 -1.67
N ARG A 67 22.84 16.03 -2.96
CA ARG A 67 24.16 15.98 -3.62
C ARG A 67 24.69 17.36 -4.02
N SER A 68 23.87 18.40 -3.95
CA SER A 68 24.22 19.78 -4.32
C SER A 68 24.53 20.68 -3.11
N ARG A 69 24.53 20.14 -1.89
CA ARG A 69 24.98 20.81 -0.66
C ARG A 69 26.33 20.26 -0.22
#